data_AF-A0A432UU37-F1
#
_entry.id   AF-A0A432UU37-F1
#
_cell.length_a   1.000
_cell.length_b   1.000
_cell.length_c   1.000
_cell.angle_alpha   90.00
_cell.angle_beta   90.00
_cell.angle_gamma   90.00
#
_symmetry.space_group_name_H-M   'P 1'
#
loop_
_entity.id
_entity.type
_entity.pdbx_description
1 polymer ?
#
loop_
_entity_poly.entity_id
_entity_poly.type
_entity_poly.pdbx_seq_one_letter_code
_entity_poly.pdbx_strand_id
1 'polypeptide(L)'
;MAASTTTEWLSDRPKWVQVAAKRLLELGKLNDAEISKLVELCKQDADDEFPDINYSIPGNAFDTHDSEEIRLCSISEIVGVNRLAPQKPLNFGTSNIAVVYGQNGSGKSGYVRLLKHICGARDCIRGQLHKNVFSTEDVVQKAKISFLKDNSSAEYEWLGQGVCDDLCSVDIFVSGINPMEPQNSRAMFLQSAEQEKAA
;
A
#
# COMPACT_ATOMS: atom_id res chain seq x y z
N MET A 1 16.71 11.83 -16.72
CA MET A 1 17.35 12.04 -15.39
C MET A 1 17.41 10.67 -14.75
N ALA A 2 18.61 10.12 -14.57
CA ALA A 2 18.78 8.82 -13.95
C ALA A 2 18.20 8.89 -12.54
N ALA A 3 17.32 7.97 -12.19
CA ALA A 3 16.85 7.83 -10.82
C ALA A 3 18.09 7.55 -9.97
N SER A 4 18.42 8.45 -9.04
CA SER A 4 19.48 8.20 -8.07
C SER A 4 19.09 6.95 -7.30
N THR A 5 19.82 5.86 -7.48
CA THR A 5 19.54 4.58 -6.83
C THR A 5 19.52 4.81 -5.32
N THR A 6 18.62 4.16 -4.57
CA THR A 6 18.55 4.25 -3.09
C THR A 6 19.93 4.07 -2.43
N THR A 7 20.78 3.26 -3.05
CA THR A 7 22.18 3.03 -2.70
C THR A 7 23.04 4.30 -2.76
N GLU A 8 22.88 5.14 -3.78
CA GLU A 8 23.60 6.43 -3.91
C GLU A 8 23.17 7.37 -2.80
N TRP A 9 21.86 7.52 -2.58
CA TRP A 9 21.32 8.36 -1.51
C TRP A 9 21.83 7.93 -0.12
N LEU A 10 21.93 6.63 0.11
CA LEU A 10 22.38 6.08 1.39
C LEU A 10 23.90 6.24 1.58
N SER A 11 24.67 6.29 0.50
CA SER A 11 26.12 6.49 0.54
C SER A 11 26.52 7.91 0.98
N ASP A 12 25.65 8.90 0.74
CA ASP A 12 25.82 10.29 1.18
C ASP A 12 25.42 10.51 2.66
N ARG A 13 24.98 9.47 3.37
CA ARG A 13 24.58 9.55 4.79
C ARG A 13 25.76 9.31 5.73
N PRO A 14 25.67 9.81 6.99
CA PRO A 14 26.69 9.55 8.01
C PRO A 14 26.99 8.06 8.17
N LYS A 15 28.22 7.73 8.57
CA LYS A 15 28.70 6.34 8.59
C LYS A 15 27.85 5.47 9.52
N TRP A 16 27.40 6.03 10.65
CA TRP A 16 26.52 5.32 11.59
C TRP A 16 25.16 4.95 10.96
N VAL A 17 24.63 5.78 10.04
CA VAL A 17 23.36 5.51 9.32
C VAL A 17 23.54 4.37 8.32
N GLN A 18 24.69 4.34 7.63
CA GLN A 18 25.02 3.24 6.72
C GLN A 18 25.14 1.90 7.46
N VAL A 19 25.78 1.90 8.64
CA VAL A 19 25.83 0.72 9.54
C VAL A 19 24.43 0.33 10.01
N ALA A 20 23.59 1.30 10.39
CA ALA A 20 22.22 1.03 10.82
C ALA A 20 21.40 0.38 9.70
N ALA A 21 21.50 0.89 8.47
CA ALA A 21 20.81 0.34 7.31
C ALA A 21 21.28 -1.10 7.00
N LYS A 22 22.59 -1.34 7.04
CA LYS A 22 23.15 -2.69 6.87
C LYS A 22 22.61 -3.67 7.92
N ARG A 23 22.65 -3.30 9.21
CA ARG A 23 22.11 -4.15 10.28
C ARG A 23 20.61 -4.40 10.12
N LEU A 24 19.86 -3.41 9.66
CA LEU A 24 18.43 -3.57 9.41
C LEU A 24 18.16 -4.55 8.26
N LEU A 25 18.97 -4.49 7.19
CA LEU A 25 18.88 -5.43 6.07
C LEU A 25 19.23 -6.87 6.50
N GLU A 26 20.23 -7.04 7.36
CA GLU A 26 20.69 -8.37 7.83
C GLU A 26 19.75 -8.99 8.88
N LEU A 27 19.23 -8.18 9.81
CA LEU A 27 18.44 -8.67 10.96
C LEU A 27 16.93 -8.55 10.76
N GLY A 28 16.47 -7.73 9.81
CA GLY A 28 15.06 -7.40 9.57
C GLY A 28 14.40 -6.53 10.66
N LYS A 29 14.84 -6.65 11.91
CA LYS A 29 14.38 -5.83 13.04
C LYS A 29 15.53 -5.55 14.00
N LEU A 30 15.61 -4.30 14.46
CA LEU A 30 16.55 -3.88 15.49
C LEU A 30 15.90 -4.04 16.87
N ASN A 31 16.65 -4.62 17.82
CA ASN A 31 16.26 -4.69 19.22
C ASN A 31 16.90 -3.54 20.02
N ASP A 32 16.48 -3.34 21.26
CA ASP A 32 16.93 -2.21 22.10
C ASP A 32 18.46 -2.22 22.34
N ALA A 33 19.08 -3.40 22.38
CA ALA A 33 20.53 -3.54 22.52
C ALA A 33 21.27 -3.06 21.26
N GLU A 34 20.78 -3.40 20.08
CA GLU A 34 21.33 -2.92 18.80
C GLU A 34 21.11 -1.42 18.63
N ILE A 35 19.95 -0.90 19.04
CA ILE A 35 19.67 0.55 19.05
C ILE A 35 20.67 1.26 19.97
N SER A 36 20.94 0.72 21.16
CA SER A 36 21.91 1.32 22.09
C SER A 36 23.32 1.38 21.49
N LYS A 37 23.76 0.32 20.80
CA LYS A 37 25.04 0.32 20.07
C LYS A 37 25.07 1.35 18.94
N LEU A 38 23.97 1.54 18.21
CA LEU A 38 23.88 2.56 17.16
C LEU A 38 23.95 3.98 17.72
N VAL A 39 23.41 4.21 18.93
CA VAL A 39 23.54 5.50 19.63
C VAL A 39 25.00 5.78 20.00
N GLU A 40 25.74 4.77 20.48
CA GLU A 40 27.18 4.92 20.74
C GLU A 40 27.95 5.24 19.46
N LEU A 41 27.66 4.53 18.37
CA LEU A 41 28.26 4.81 17.05
C LEU A 41 27.92 6.22 16.54
N CYS A 42 26.69 6.70 16.79
CA CYS A 42 26.29 8.05 16.41
C CYS A 42 27.09 9.12 17.18
N LYS A 43 27.40 8.88 18.45
CA LYS A 43 28.25 9.79 19.24
C LYS A 43 29.70 9.78 18.73
N GLN A 44 30.24 8.59 18.50
CA GLN A 44 31.59 8.41 17.95
C GLN A 44 31.76 9.05 16.56
N ASP A 45 30.74 8.94 15.69
CA ASP A 45 30.75 9.62 14.37
C ASP A 45 30.73 11.15 14.52
N ALA A 46 30.05 11.68 15.54
CA ALA A 46 30.02 13.12 15.81
C ALA A 46 31.33 13.65 16.40
N ASP A 47 32.05 12.81 17.15
CA ASP A 47 33.36 13.11 17.74
C ASP A 47 34.54 12.81 16.78
N ASP A 48 34.26 12.46 15.51
CA ASP A 48 35.25 12.02 14.49
C ASP A 48 36.08 10.77 14.89
N GLU A 49 35.63 10.03 15.92
CA GLU A 49 36.24 8.79 16.43
C GLU A 49 35.52 7.54 15.91
N PHE A 50 35.08 7.56 14.65
CA PHE A 50 34.32 6.44 14.10
C PHE A 50 35.19 5.17 14.03
N PRO A 51 34.78 4.06 14.65
CA PRO A 51 35.54 2.81 14.64
C PRO A 51 35.65 2.22 13.23
N ASP A 52 36.70 1.44 12.99
CA ASP A 52 36.91 0.74 11.71
C ASP A 52 35.89 -0.40 11.54
N ILE A 53 34.68 -0.02 11.11
CA ILE A 53 33.55 -0.91 10.87
C ILE A 53 33.21 -0.87 9.40
N ASN A 54 33.00 -2.03 8.80
CA ASN A 54 32.52 -2.11 7.43
C ASN A 54 31.05 -1.65 7.34
N TYR A 55 30.85 -0.43 6.85
CA TYR A 55 29.56 0.20 6.60
C TYR A 55 29.08 0.07 5.14
N SER A 56 29.81 -0.66 4.30
CA SER A 56 29.45 -0.86 2.89
C SER A 56 28.20 -1.72 2.78
N ILE A 57 27.23 -1.24 2.00
CA ILE A 57 25.98 -1.93 1.71
C ILE A 57 26.13 -2.63 0.35
N PRO A 58 25.69 -3.90 0.21
CA PRO A 58 25.73 -4.59 -1.06
C PRO A 58 25.03 -3.78 -2.15
N GLY A 59 25.64 -3.65 -3.33
CA GLY A 59 25.08 -2.85 -4.43
C GLY A 59 23.69 -3.29 -4.88
N ASN A 60 23.37 -4.56 -4.67
CA ASN A 60 22.09 -5.19 -4.98
C ASN A 60 21.10 -5.22 -3.80
N ALA A 61 21.42 -4.60 -2.66
CA ALA A 61 20.58 -4.64 -1.47
C ALA A 61 19.19 -4.00 -1.68
N PHE A 62 19.08 -3.13 -2.68
CA PHE A 62 17.85 -2.44 -3.06
C PHE A 62 17.46 -2.71 -4.51
N ASP A 63 18.10 -3.69 -5.16
CA ASP A 63 17.62 -4.13 -6.45
C ASP A 63 16.21 -4.64 -6.23
N THR A 64 15.24 -3.96 -6.85
CA THR A 64 13.88 -4.47 -6.94
C THR A 64 13.99 -5.85 -7.55
N HIS A 65 13.64 -6.89 -6.79
CA HIS A 65 13.32 -8.20 -7.35
C HIS A 65 12.46 -7.96 -8.60
N ASP A 66 12.80 -8.70 -9.67
CA ASP A 66 12.22 -8.63 -11.02
C ASP A 66 10.83 -7.99 -11.02
N SER A 67 10.63 -6.99 -11.87
CA SER A 67 9.38 -6.23 -11.96
C SER A 67 8.23 -7.15 -12.39
N GLU A 68 7.71 -7.94 -11.45
CA GLU A 68 6.56 -8.81 -11.66
C GLU A 68 5.40 -7.90 -12.05
N GLU A 69 4.84 -8.12 -13.25
CA GLU A 69 3.71 -7.33 -13.70
C GLU A 69 2.48 -7.79 -12.93
N ILE A 70 2.05 -6.96 -11.97
CA ILE A 70 0.85 -7.22 -11.17
C ILE A 70 -0.32 -6.43 -11.72
N ARG A 71 -1.37 -7.15 -12.08
CA ARG A 71 -2.62 -6.58 -12.59
C ARG A 71 -3.79 -7.01 -11.75
N LEU A 72 -4.46 -6.06 -11.11
CA LEU A 72 -5.70 -6.32 -10.37
C LEU A 72 -6.86 -6.63 -11.34
N CYS A 73 -7.53 -7.76 -11.18
CA CYS A 73 -8.61 -8.20 -12.07
C CYS A 73 -10.00 -7.96 -11.47
N SER A 74 -10.23 -8.41 -10.24
CA SER A 74 -11.53 -8.24 -9.59
C SER A 74 -11.46 -8.24 -8.07
N ILE A 75 -12.50 -7.69 -7.45
CA ILE A 75 -12.80 -7.86 -6.02
C ILE A 75 -14.19 -8.47 -5.90
N SER A 76 -14.30 -9.59 -5.20
CA SER A 76 -15.51 -10.38 -5.06
C SER A 76 -15.68 -10.91 -3.63
N GLU A 77 -16.82 -11.56 -3.38
CA GLU A 77 -17.13 -12.26 -2.12
C GLU A 77 -16.91 -11.41 -0.85
N ILE A 78 -17.17 -10.10 -0.94
CA ILE A 78 -17.03 -9.18 0.18
C ILE A 78 -18.15 -9.42 1.19
N VAL A 79 -17.78 -9.73 2.43
CA VAL A 79 -18.71 -9.94 3.53
C VAL A 79 -18.21 -9.23 4.78
N GLY A 80 -19.12 -8.59 5.52
CA GLY A 80 -18.82 -7.97 6.82
C GLY A 80 -17.99 -6.67 6.76
N VAL A 81 -17.62 -6.19 5.57
CA VAL A 81 -16.78 -4.99 5.39
C VAL A 81 -17.64 -3.77 5.02
N ASN A 82 -17.71 -2.75 5.88
CA ASN A 82 -18.52 -1.53 5.66
C ASN A 82 -19.98 -1.86 5.21
N ARG A 83 -20.64 -0.96 4.46
CA ARG A 83 -21.87 -1.28 3.69
C ARG A 83 -21.52 -1.87 2.31
N LEU A 84 -20.44 -2.66 2.23
CA LEU A 84 -20.08 -3.45 1.04
C LEU A 84 -20.62 -4.87 1.29
N ALA A 85 -21.92 -5.03 1.14
CA ALA A 85 -22.59 -6.33 1.26
C ALA A 85 -23.27 -6.62 -0.09
N PRO A 86 -23.33 -7.90 -0.50
CA PRO A 86 -22.92 -8.35 -1.83
C PRO A 86 -23.56 -7.50 -2.93
N GLN A 87 -22.75 -6.59 -3.46
CA GLN A 87 -22.94 -6.01 -4.78
C GLN A 87 -21.98 -6.75 -5.70
N LYS A 88 -22.42 -7.00 -6.94
CA LYS A 88 -21.75 -7.79 -7.97
C LYS A 88 -20.20 -7.65 -7.94
N PRO A 89 -19.45 -8.69 -8.32
CA PRO A 89 -17.99 -8.61 -8.44
C PRO A 89 -17.57 -7.33 -9.17
N LEU A 90 -16.69 -6.55 -8.53
CA LEU A 90 -16.14 -5.34 -9.14
C LEU A 90 -14.99 -5.79 -10.05
N ASN A 91 -15.25 -5.82 -11.35
CA ASN A 91 -14.26 -6.18 -12.37
C ASN A 91 -13.57 -4.91 -12.90
N PHE A 92 -12.25 -4.91 -12.92
CA PHE A 92 -11.45 -3.82 -13.48
C PHE A 92 -11.23 -3.95 -14.98
N GLY A 93 -11.55 -5.12 -15.56
CA GLY A 93 -11.43 -5.39 -16.99
C GLY A 93 -9.98 -5.53 -17.46
N THR A 94 -9.79 -5.50 -18.78
CA THR A 94 -8.50 -5.67 -19.46
C THR A 94 -7.83 -4.35 -19.89
N SER A 95 -8.49 -3.21 -19.67
CA SER A 95 -7.92 -1.88 -19.93
C SER A 95 -6.91 -1.47 -18.85
N ASN A 96 -5.97 -0.58 -19.20
CA ASN A 96 -4.98 -0.05 -18.24
C ASN A 96 -5.58 0.97 -17.27
N ILE A 97 -6.79 1.46 -17.58
CA ILE A 97 -7.52 2.42 -16.76
C ILE A 97 -8.92 1.84 -16.52
N ALA A 98 -9.33 1.83 -15.26
CA ALA A 98 -10.67 1.47 -14.83
C ALA A 98 -11.27 2.65 -14.04
N VAL A 99 -12.46 3.11 -14.44
CA VAL A 99 -13.15 4.20 -13.76
C VAL A 99 -14.37 3.64 -13.03
N VAL A 100 -14.33 3.70 -11.70
CA VAL A 100 -15.43 3.26 -10.83
C VAL A 100 -16.17 4.49 -10.31
N TYR A 101 -17.42 4.66 -10.73
CA TYR A 101 -18.28 5.78 -10.33
C TYR A 101 -19.62 5.29 -9.76
N GLY A 102 -20.32 6.17 -9.04
CA GLY A 102 -21.59 5.85 -8.40
C GLY A 102 -22.04 6.94 -7.42
N GLN A 103 -23.24 6.80 -6.86
CA GLN A 103 -23.80 7.81 -5.94
C GLN A 103 -23.00 7.92 -4.62
N ASN A 104 -23.09 9.07 -3.94
CA ASN A 104 -22.58 9.18 -2.56
C ASN A 104 -23.23 8.11 -1.67
N GLY A 105 -22.41 7.43 -0.87
CA GLY A 105 -22.86 6.29 -0.06
C GLY A 105 -22.88 4.94 -0.79
N SER A 106 -22.52 4.86 -2.07
CA SER A 106 -22.44 3.60 -2.82
C SER A 106 -21.27 2.69 -2.44
N GLY A 107 -20.39 3.12 -1.52
CA GLY A 107 -19.27 2.30 -1.04
C GLY A 107 -17.94 2.46 -1.78
N LYS A 108 -17.80 3.36 -2.76
CA LYS A 108 -16.52 3.61 -3.48
C LYS A 108 -15.31 3.77 -2.56
N SER A 109 -15.41 4.64 -1.55
CA SER A 109 -14.34 4.84 -0.56
C SER A 109 -14.13 3.61 0.33
N GLY A 110 -15.11 2.73 0.44
CA GLY A 110 -14.98 1.44 1.14
C GLY A 110 -14.10 0.46 0.37
N TYR A 111 -14.26 0.34 -0.96
CA TYR A 111 -13.40 -0.49 -1.81
C TYR A 111 -11.94 -0.04 -1.74
N VAL A 112 -11.71 1.27 -1.79
CA VAL A 112 -10.36 1.86 -1.67
C VAL A 112 -9.73 1.52 -0.32
N ARG A 113 -10.49 1.60 0.79
CA ARG A 113 -9.99 1.21 2.12
C ARG A 113 -9.67 -0.29 2.18
N LEU A 114 -10.53 -1.15 1.65
CA LEU A 114 -10.29 -2.59 1.58
C LEU A 114 -8.99 -2.92 0.82
N LEU A 115 -8.78 -2.31 -0.36
CA LEU A 115 -7.55 -2.48 -1.13
C LEU A 115 -6.31 -2.01 -0.35
N LYS A 116 -6.38 -0.87 0.35
CA LYS A 116 -5.27 -0.42 1.22
C LYS A 116 -4.95 -1.42 2.32
N HIS A 117 -5.96 -2.10 2.87
CA HIS A 117 -5.75 -3.14 3.88
C HIS A 117 -5.08 -4.38 3.31
N ILE A 118 -5.50 -4.84 2.13
CA ILE A 118 -5.00 -6.07 1.49
C ILE A 118 -3.63 -5.87 0.82
N CYS A 119 -3.40 -4.76 0.13
CA CYS A 119 -2.11 -4.42 -0.52
C CYS A 119 -1.08 -3.88 0.47
N GLY A 120 -1.43 -3.68 1.75
CA GLY A 120 -0.45 -3.31 2.77
C GLY A 120 0.18 -1.93 2.57
N ALA A 121 -0.59 -0.97 2.02
CA ALA A 121 -0.12 0.38 1.76
C ALA A 121 0.62 0.94 2.99
N ARG A 122 1.89 1.29 2.78
CA ARG A 122 2.81 1.82 3.80
C ARG A 122 2.41 3.25 4.12
N ASP A 123 1.38 3.42 4.94
CA ASP A 123 1.27 4.56 5.85
C ASP A 123 0.02 4.47 6.74
N CYS A 124 0.08 5.29 7.80
CA CYS A 124 -0.94 5.73 8.76
C CYS A 124 -2.37 6.03 8.22
N ILE A 125 -2.65 5.75 6.95
CA ILE A 125 -3.91 5.87 6.23
C ILE A 125 -4.49 4.49 5.86
N ARG A 126 -4.18 3.42 6.62
CA ARG A 126 -5.03 2.22 6.55
C ARG A 126 -6.49 2.57 6.85
N GLY A 127 -6.70 3.59 7.71
CA GLY A 127 -8.01 3.95 8.22
C GLY A 127 -8.64 2.77 8.97
N GLN A 128 -9.63 3.03 9.82
CA GLN A 128 -10.33 1.92 10.43
C GLN A 128 -11.25 1.27 9.38
N LEU A 129 -11.06 -0.02 9.12
CA LEU A 129 -11.98 -0.79 8.28
C LEU A 129 -13.15 -1.23 9.15
N HIS A 130 -14.26 -0.49 9.07
CA HIS A 130 -15.41 -0.75 9.92
C HIS A 130 -16.14 -2.02 9.51
N LYS A 131 -16.66 -2.75 10.49
CA LYS A 131 -17.63 -3.82 10.28
C LYS A 131 -18.91 -3.26 9.66
N ASN A 132 -19.67 -4.12 9.00
CA ASN A 132 -20.99 -3.74 8.50
C ASN A 132 -21.93 -3.42 9.68
N VAL A 133 -22.22 -2.13 9.89
CA VAL A 133 -23.09 -1.64 10.98
C VAL A 133 -24.55 -2.09 10.82
N PHE A 134 -24.95 -2.53 9.62
CA PHE A 134 -26.29 -3.04 9.33
C PHE A 134 -26.41 -4.56 9.46
N SER A 135 -25.31 -5.27 9.70
CA SER A 135 -25.35 -6.71 9.99
C SER A 135 -25.67 -6.92 11.46
N THR A 136 -26.72 -7.69 11.75
CA THR A 136 -27.05 -8.12 13.11
C THR A 136 -26.17 -9.28 13.58
N GLU A 137 -25.47 -9.93 12.65
CA GLU A 137 -24.55 -11.03 12.92
C GLU A 137 -23.10 -10.52 12.92
N ASP A 138 -22.30 -11.00 13.88
CA ASP A 138 -20.86 -10.75 13.93
C ASP A 138 -20.14 -11.64 12.91
N VAL A 139 -20.26 -11.26 11.63
CA VAL A 139 -19.67 -11.99 10.53
C VAL A 139 -18.20 -11.59 10.37
N VAL A 140 -17.33 -12.58 10.28
CA VAL A 140 -15.90 -12.38 9.98
C VAL A 140 -15.78 -11.64 8.65
N GLN A 141 -15.01 -10.55 8.67
CA GLN A 141 -14.75 -9.76 7.47
C GLN A 141 -14.00 -10.63 6.46
N LYS A 142 -14.51 -10.71 5.23
CA LYS A 142 -13.83 -11.41 4.15
C LYS A 142 -13.95 -10.69 2.82
N ALA A 143 -12.98 -10.90 1.95
CA ALA A 143 -13.00 -10.48 0.56
C ALA A 143 -12.08 -11.36 -0.27
N LYS A 144 -12.43 -11.59 -1.53
CA LYS A 144 -11.59 -12.29 -2.50
C LYS A 144 -11.08 -11.29 -3.54
N ILE A 145 -9.77 -11.32 -3.78
CA ILE A 145 -9.14 -10.55 -4.85
C ILE A 145 -8.58 -11.52 -5.89
N SER A 146 -8.84 -11.24 -7.16
CA SER A 146 -8.14 -11.89 -8.26
C SER A 146 -7.20 -10.92 -8.96
N PHE A 147 -6.01 -11.40 -9.31
CA PHE A 147 -4.98 -10.63 -9.99
C PHE A 147 -4.16 -11.52 -10.94
N LEU A 148 -3.49 -10.90 -11.90
CA LEU A 148 -2.46 -11.55 -12.70
C LEU A 148 -1.10 -11.17 -12.13
N LYS A 149 -0.21 -12.15 -12.02
CA LYS A 149 1.21 -11.99 -11.73
C LYS A 149 1.97 -12.61 -12.89
N ASP A 150 2.68 -11.80 -13.68
CA ASP A 150 3.35 -12.21 -14.92
C ASP A 150 2.43 -13.05 -15.83
N ASN A 151 1.21 -12.56 -16.02
CA ASN A 151 0.17 -13.19 -16.84
C ASN A 151 -0.40 -14.52 -16.28
N SER A 152 0.02 -14.93 -15.08
CA SER A 152 -0.54 -16.09 -14.35
C SER A 152 -1.64 -15.63 -13.39
N SER A 153 -2.81 -16.24 -13.49
CA SER A 153 -3.94 -15.91 -12.62
C SER A 153 -3.73 -16.42 -11.20
N ALA A 154 -3.85 -15.52 -10.24
CA ALA A 154 -3.80 -15.79 -8.81
C ALA A 154 -5.03 -15.23 -8.10
N GLU A 155 -5.42 -15.90 -7.01
CA GLU A 155 -6.49 -15.46 -6.13
C GLU A 155 -5.99 -15.39 -4.70
N TYR A 156 -6.44 -14.37 -3.98
CA TYR A 156 -6.14 -14.18 -2.57
C TYR A 156 -7.44 -13.96 -1.79
N GLU A 157 -7.65 -14.79 -0.76
CA GLU A 157 -8.75 -14.65 0.18
C GLU A 157 -8.26 -13.93 1.44
N TRP A 158 -8.83 -12.76 1.70
CA TRP A 158 -8.56 -11.96 2.89
C TRP A 158 -9.61 -12.26 3.95
N LEU A 159 -9.18 -12.61 5.17
CA LEU A 159 -10.05 -13.01 6.30
C LEU A 159 -9.98 -12.00 7.46
N GLY A 160 -10.10 -10.70 7.15
CA GLY A 160 -10.23 -9.67 8.18
C GLY A 160 -8.91 -9.12 8.72
N GLN A 161 -7.79 -9.81 8.47
CA GLN A 161 -6.46 -9.44 8.94
C GLN A 161 -5.40 -9.91 7.94
N GLY A 162 -4.25 -9.23 7.94
CA GLY A 162 -3.11 -9.59 7.11
C GLY A 162 -3.02 -8.79 5.83
N VAL A 163 -1.98 -9.09 5.07
CA VAL A 163 -1.59 -8.44 3.82
C VAL A 163 -1.31 -9.53 2.80
N CYS A 164 -1.56 -9.27 1.52
CA CYS A 164 -1.11 -10.12 0.43
C CYS A 164 0.29 -9.66 0.01
N ASP A 165 1.30 -10.48 0.25
CA ASP A 165 2.71 -10.15 -0.04
C ASP A 165 2.94 -9.86 -1.52
N ASP A 166 2.26 -10.58 -2.42
CA ASP A 166 2.30 -10.32 -3.86
C ASP A 166 1.78 -8.91 -4.17
N LEU A 167 0.69 -8.48 -3.54
CA LEU A 167 0.07 -7.17 -3.81
C LEU A 167 0.75 -6.00 -3.07
N CYS A 168 1.82 -6.23 -2.31
CA CYS A 168 2.56 -5.19 -1.59
C CYS A 168 3.25 -4.16 -2.50
N SER A 169 3.52 -4.52 -3.76
CA SER A 169 4.06 -3.62 -4.77
C SER A 169 3.01 -2.70 -5.40
N VAL A 170 1.72 -2.93 -5.13
CA VAL A 170 0.63 -2.13 -5.69
C VAL A 170 0.47 -0.82 -4.93
N ASP A 171 0.79 0.29 -5.60
CA ASP A 171 0.58 1.63 -5.05
C ASP A 171 -0.88 2.10 -5.15
N ILE A 172 -1.41 2.62 -4.05
CA ILE A 172 -2.79 3.13 -3.98
C ILE A 172 -2.78 4.61 -3.57
N PHE A 173 -3.02 5.48 -4.55
CA PHE A 173 -3.14 6.92 -4.31
C PHE A 173 -4.59 7.35 -4.12
N VAL A 174 -4.83 8.20 -3.13
CA VAL A 174 -6.14 8.80 -2.88
C VAL A 174 -5.95 10.30 -2.65
N SER A 175 -6.50 11.13 -3.54
CA SER A 175 -6.63 12.56 -3.27
C SER A 175 -7.59 12.75 -2.11
N GLY A 176 -7.13 13.41 -1.04
CA GLY A 176 -7.90 13.59 0.19
C GLY A 176 -9.25 14.27 -0.07
N ILE A 177 -10.34 13.57 0.22
CA ILE A 177 -11.54 14.23 0.72
C ILE A 177 -11.32 14.31 2.23
N ASN A 178 -10.82 15.44 2.70
CA ASN A 178 -10.82 15.75 4.12
C ASN A 178 -12.28 15.65 4.62
N PRO A 179 -12.56 14.94 5.72
CA PRO A 179 -13.88 15.00 6.31
C PRO A 179 -14.03 16.40 6.92
N MET A 180 -14.95 17.19 6.36
CA MET A 180 -15.40 18.51 6.82
C MET A 180 -14.50 19.71 6.48
N GLU A 181 -14.54 20.15 5.23
CA GLU A 181 -14.40 21.58 4.92
C GLU A 181 -15.27 21.93 3.69
N PRO A 182 -16.20 22.89 3.75
CA PRO A 182 -17.04 23.25 2.62
C PRO A 182 -16.23 24.15 1.67
N GLN A 183 -15.41 23.54 0.83
CA GLN A 183 -14.67 24.27 -0.20
C GLN A 183 -15.49 24.28 -1.50
N ASN A 184 -16.16 25.42 -1.68
CA ASN A 184 -16.89 25.84 -2.85
C ASN A 184 -15.89 26.03 -4.03
N SER A 185 -15.50 24.94 -4.70
CA SER A 185 -14.52 25.01 -5.78
C SER A 185 -14.99 24.19 -6.98
N ARG A 186 -15.45 24.91 -8.00
CA ARG A 186 -15.81 24.42 -9.33
C ARG A 186 -14.67 23.56 -9.90
N ALA A 187 -14.92 22.27 -10.11
CA ALA A 187 -14.14 21.47 -11.03
C ALA A 187 -14.83 21.48 -12.40
N MET A 188 -14.04 21.89 -13.40
CA MET A 188 -14.40 22.15 -14.79
C MET A 188 -14.78 20.85 -15.53
N PHE A 189 -15.81 20.96 -16.37
CA PHE A 189 -16.41 19.90 -17.18
C PHE A 189 -15.52 19.47 -18.36
N LEU A 190 -15.60 18.18 -18.73
CA LEU A 190 -15.58 17.74 -20.14
C LEU A 190 -16.81 16.87 -20.40
N GLN A 191 -17.26 16.91 -21.65
CA GLN A 191 -18.65 17.03 -22.09
C GLN A 191 -19.25 15.70 -22.61
N SER A 192 -20.53 15.50 -22.30
CA SER A 192 -21.60 14.77 -23.00
C SER A 192 -21.36 13.43 -23.72
N ALA A 193 -22.11 12.40 -23.28
CA ALA A 193 -23.04 11.64 -24.13
C ALA A 193 -24.10 10.94 -23.26
N GLU A 194 -25.33 10.89 -23.75
CA GLU A 194 -26.57 10.53 -23.06
C GLU A 194 -26.70 9.06 -22.61
N GLN A 195 -27.69 8.87 -21.72
CA GLN A 195 -28.20 7.63 -21.16
C GLN A 195 -28.63 6.60 -22.22
N GLU A 196 -28.61 5.33 -21.83
CA GLU A 196 -29.81 4.50 -22.04
C GLU A 196 -30.05 3.53 -20.88
N LYS A 197 -31.28 3.62 -20.34
CA LYS A 197 -31.91 2.69 -19.40
C LYS A 197 -32.35 1.44 -20.15
N ALA A 198 -32.22 0.28 -19.52
CA ALA A 198 -33.21 -0.80 -19.59
C ALA A 198 -32.98 -1.66 -18.33
N ALA A 199 -33.89 -1.61 -17.35
CA ALA A 199 -35.07 -2.47 -17.25
C ALA A 199 -34.68 -3.94 -17.05
#